data_AF-A0A259K4B3-F1
#
_entry.id   AF-A0A259K4B3-F1
#
_cell.length_a   1.000
_cell.length_b   1.000
_cell.length_c   1.000
_cell.angle_alpha   90.00
_cell.angle_beta   90.00
_cell.angle_gamma   90.00
#
_symmetry.space_group_name_H-M   'P 1'
#
loop_
_entity.id
_entity.type
_entity.pdbx_description
1 polymer ?
#
loop_
_entity_poly.entity_id
_entity_poly.type
_entity_poly.pdbx_seq_one_letter_code
_entity_poly.pdbx_strand_id
1 'polypeptide(L)'
;MEISAGIQASLAGRYASALFDLASEAGTVTAVESDLDTLAAALAESADLRAATTNPQLSRAAQGAAVGAVAKTLKLSDLTTRFLGVLANNRRLGD
;
A
#
# COMPACT_ATOMS: atom_id res chain seq x y z
N MET A 1 -25.39 -0.40 3.01
CA MET A 1 -24.78 0.42 4.08
C MET A 1 -24.00 -0.42 5.11
N GLU A 2 -24.32 -1.71 5.31
CA GLU A 2 -23.58 -2.60 6.24
C GLU A 2 -22.14 -2.96 5.80
N ILE A 3 -21.87 -3.09 4.50
CA ILE A 3 -20.53 -3.49 4.00
C ILE A 3 -19.48 -2.40 4.31
N SER A 4 -19.85 -1.13 4.16
CA SER A 4 -18.95 0.00 4.38
C SER A 4 -18.58 0.17 5.87
N ALA A 5 -19.52 -0.11 6.78
CA ALA A 5 -19.27 -0.05 8.22
C ALA A 5 -18.30 -1.15 8.67
N GLY A 6 -18.44 -2.37 8.12
CA GLY A 6 -17.51 -3.47 8.38
C GLY A 6 -16.10 -3.22 7.81
N ILE A 7 -16.01 -2.64 6.61
CA ILE A 7 -14.73 -2.28 6.01
C ILE A 7 -14.03 -1.21 6.86
N GLN A 8 -14.70 -0.11 7.22
CA GLN A 8 -14.08 0.92 8.06
C GLN A 8 -13.77 0.46 9.50
N ALA A 9 -14.47 -0.55 10.02
CA ALA A 9 -14.14 -1.16 11.30
C ALA A 9 -12.85 -2.01 11.24
N SER A 10 -12.52 -2.57 10.07
CA SER A 10 -11.28 -3.31 9.86
C SER A 10 -10.07 -2.37 9.80
N LEU A 11 -8.91 -2.85 10.26
CA LEU A 11 -7.68 -2.05 10.20
C LEU A 11 -7.29 -1.67 8.76
N ALA A 12 -7.39 -2.63 7.83
CA ALA A 12 -7.14 -2.40 6.42
C ALA A 12 -8.05 -1.31 5.84
N GLY A 13 -9.36 -1.36 6.14
CA GLY A 13 -10.29 -0.35 5.67
C GLY A 13 -10.09 1.04 6.29
N ARG A 14 -9.55 1.14 7.51
CA ARG A 14 -9.13 2.45 8.07
C ARG A 14 -7.98 3.07 7.28
N TYR A 15 -6.97 2.28 6.91
CA TYR A 15 -5.87 2.75 6.06
C TYR A 15 -6.34 3.08 4.64
N ALA A 16 -7.22 2.25 4.06
CA ALA A 16 -7.79 2.49 2.74
C ALA A 16 -8.63 3.78 2.71
N SER A 17 -9.44 4.01 3.75
CA SER A 17 -10.23 5.25 3.88
C SER A 17 -9.31 6.47 3.99
N ALA A 18 -8.28 6.40 4.84
CA ALA A 18 -7.33 7.50 4.99
C ALA A 18 -6.56 7.81 3.68
N LEU A 19 -6.21 6.78 2.90
CA LEU A 19 -5.58 6.97 1.58
C LEU A 19 -6.56 7.62 0.61
N PHE A 20 -7.81 7.14 0.57
CA PHE A 20 -8.85 7.69 -0.30
C PHE A 20 -9.14 9.15 0.03
N ASP A 21 -9.29 9.49 1.32
CA ASP A 21 -9.54 10.86 1.76
C ASP A 21 -8.40 11.78 1.31
N LEU A 22 -7.14 11.38 1.53
CA LEU A 22 -5.97 12.15 1.12
C LEU A 22 -5.86 12.28 -0.41
N ALA A 23 -6.21 11.23 -1.16
CA ALA A 23 -6.23 11.26 -2.61
C ALA A 23 -7.36 12.15 -3.15
N SER A 24 -8.52 12.15 -2.50
CA SER A 24 -9.67 12.98 -2.84
C SER A 24 -9.36 14.46 -2.59
N GLU A 25 -8.77 14.79 -1.44
CA GLU A 25 -8.32 16.15 -1.12
C GLU A 25 -7.25 16.66 -2.11
N ALA A 26 -6.36 15.77 -2.55
CA ALA A 26 -5.31 16.10 -3.52
C ALA A 26 -5.80 16.06 -4.99
N GLY A 27 -7.01 15.59 -5.27
CA GLY A 27 -7.53 15.40 -6.64
C GLY A 27 -6.81 14.31 -7.44
N THR A 28 -6.20 13.33 -6.76
CA THR A 28 -5.35 12.28 -7.37
C THR A 28 -5.95 10.88 -7.27
N VAL A 29 -7.23 10.74 -6.95
CA VAL A 29 -7.92 9.44 -6.77
C VAL A 29 -7.66 8.47 -7.91
N THR A 30 -7.83 8.90 -9.17
CA THR A 30 -7.61 8.03 -10.34
C THR A 30 -6.15 7.58 -10.49
N ALA A 31 -5.20 8.44 -10.12
CA ALA A 31 -3.78 8.06 -10.14
C ALA A 31 -3.47 7.02 -9.06
N VAL A 32 -4.03 7.20 -7.85
CA VAL A 32 -3.88 6.24 -6.75
C VAL A 32 -4.53 4.90 -7.09
N GLU A 33 -5.73 4.90 -7.69
CA GLU A 33 -6.39 3.68 -8.17
C GLU A 33 -5.49 2.92 -9.16
N SER A 34 -4.98 3.60 -10.19
CA SER A 34 -4.08 3.01 -11.18
C SER A 34 -2.76 2.51 -10.55
N ASP A 35 -2.23 3.22 -9.56
CA ASP A 35 -1.04 2.79 -8.83
C ASP A 35 -1.28 1.50 -8.04
N LEU A 36 -2.44 1.40 -7.38
CA LEU A 36 -2.83 0.22 -6.60
C LEU A 36 -3.05 -1.00 -7.49
N ASP A 37 -3.67 -0.82 -8.66
CA ASP A 37 -3.80 -1.88 -9.67
C ASP A 37 -2.43 -2.37 -10.16
N THR A 38 -1.53 -1.43 -10.45
CA THR A 38 -0.15 -1.74 -10.87
C THR A 38 0.61 -2.50 -9.77
N LEU A 39 0.47 -2.08 -8.52
CA LEU A 39 1.07 -2.75 -7.37
C LEU A 39 0.48 -4.16 -7.16
N ALA A 40 -0.83 -4.32 -7.31
CA ALA A 40 -1.50 -5.61 -7.19
C ALA A 40 -1.01 -6.60 -8.26
N ALA A 41 -0.85 -6.14 -9.50
CA ALA A 41 -0.27 -6.94 -10.58
C ALA A 41 1.18 -7.35 -10.25
N ALA A 42 2.02 -6.41 -9.81
CA ALA A 42 3.41 -6.72 -9.44
C ALA A 42 3.51 -7.75 -8.30
N LEU A 43 2.62 -7.69 -7.31
CA LEU A 43 2.55 -8.66 -6.20
C LEU A 43 2.05 -10.04 -6.65
N ALA A 44 1.19 -10.09 -7.68
CA ALA A 44 0.72 -11.33 -8.27
C ALA A 44 1.84 -12.02 -9.09
N GLU A 45 2.61 -11.24 -9.85
CA GLU A 45 3.68 -11.72 -10.71
C GLU A 45 4.96 -12.13 -9.94
N SER A 46 5.23 -11.49 -8.79
CA SER A 46 6.45 -11.74 -8.01
C SER A 46 6.16 -12.38 -6.65
N ALA A 47 6.46 -13.68 -6.54
CA ALA A 47 6.42 -14.40 -5.27
C ALA A 47 7.42 -13.82 -4.25
N ASP A 48 8.58 -13.37 -4.70
CA ASP A 48 9.62 -12.78 -3.85
C ASP A 48 9.18 -11.43 -3.28
N LEU A 49 8.51 -10.60 -4.08
CA LEU A 49 7.97 -9.32 -3.62
C LEU A 49 6.92 -9.54 -2.52
N ARG A 50 6.02 -10.49 -2.73
CA ARG A 50 4.99 -10.87 -1.76
C ARG A 50 5.59 -11.52 -0.50
N ALA A 51 6.68 -12.26 -0.64
CA ALA A 51 7.43 -12.75 0.52
C ALA A 51 8.08 -11.58 1.28
N ALA A 52 8.65 -10.60 0.59
CA ALA A 52 9.28 -9.44 1.23
C ALA A 52 8.31 -8.59 2.07
N THR A 53 7.04 -8.48 1.65
CA THR A 53 6.02 -7.73 2.40
C THR A 53 5.54 -8.44 3.67
N THR A 54 5.59 -9.78 3.69
CA THR A 54 5.06 -10.61 4.78
C THR A 54 6.14 -11.27 5.64
N ASN A 55 7.41 -11.25 5.22
CA ASN A 55 8.51 -11.93 5.91
C ASN A 55 8.84 -11.27 7.26
N PRO A 56 8.61 -11.96 8.40
CA PRO A 56 8.84 -11.39 9.73
C PRO A 56 10.33 -11.26 10.09
N GLN A 57 11.24 -11.88 9.33
CA GLN A 57 12.68 -11.76 9.53
C GLN A 57 13.25 -10.46 8.95
N LEU A 58 12.52 -9.80 8.04
CA LEU A 58 12.93 -8.50 7.53
C LEU A 58 12.59 -7.40 8.54
N SER A 59 13.56 -6.50 8.77
CA SER A 59 13.29 -5.31 9.57
C SER A 59 12.31 -4.39 8.84
N ARG A 60 11.56 -3.56 9.59
CA ARG A 60 10.66 -2.55 9.01
C ARG A 60 11.37 -1.64 8.00
N ALA A 61 12.62 -1.27 8.30
CA ALA A 61 13.44 -0.46 7.41
C ALA A 61 13.78 -1.20 6.11
N ALA A 62 14.12 -2.49 6.18
CA ALA A 62 14.39 -3.31 5.01
C ALA A 62 13.13 -3.50 4.14
N GLN A 63 11.97 -3.76 4.77
CA GLN A 63 10.69 -3.87 4.07
C GLN A 63 10.31 -2.54 3.40
N GLY A 64 10.45 -1.42 4.11
CA GLY A 64 10.19 -0.08 3.56
C GLY A 64 11.13 0.27 2.39
N ALA A 65 12.41 -0.10 2.49
CA ALA A 65 13.36 0.11 1.40
C ALA A 65 13.02 -0.75 0.16
N ALA A 66 12.65 -2.02 0.36
CA ALA A 66 12.25 -2.91 -0.71
C ALA A 66 10.99 -2.40 -1.44
N VAL A 67 9.93 -2.09 -0.69
CA VAL A 67 8.68 -1.57 -1.26
C VAL A 67 8.89 -0.20 -1.90
N GLY A 68 9.72 0.66 -1.31
CA GLY A 68 10.08 1.96 -1.90
C GLY A 68 10.86 1.82 -3.21
N ALA A 69 11.76 0.84 -3.33
CA ALA A 69 12.47 0.56 -4.57
C ALA A 69 11.52 0.05 -5.67
N VAL A 70 10.56 -0.80 -5.30
CA VAL A 70 9.52 -1.30 -6.21
C VAL A 70 8.61 -0.16 -6.66
N ALA A 71 8.15 0.69 -5.73
CA ALA A 71 7.31 1.85 -6.04
C ALA A 71 8.00 2.79 -7.05
N LYS A 72 9.31 3.02 -6.90
CA LYS A 72 10.11 3.79 -7.87
C LYS A 72 10.22 3.10 -9.23
N THR A 73 10.39 1.78 -9.25
CA THR A 73 10.49 0.99 -10.48
C THR A 73 9.18 1.00 -11.25
N LEU A 74 8.05 0.88 -10.55
CA LEU A 74 6.69 0.94 -11.08
C LEU A 74 6.23 2.38 -11.38
N LYS A 75 7.02 3.39 -11.00
CA LYS A 75 6.71 4.82 -11.14
C LYS A 75 5.39 5.21 -10.47
N LEU A 76 5.11 4.64 -9.30
CA LEU A 76 3.93 4.99 -8.53
C LEU A 76 3.99 6.45 -8.08
N SER A 77 2.83 7.07 -7.86
CA SER A 77 2.76 8.44 -7.37
C SER A 77 3.44 8.62 -6.00
N ASP A 78 3.82 9.85 -5.70
CA ASP A 78 4.40 10.23 -4.41
C ASP A 78 3.47 9.87 -3.24
N LEU A 79 2.15 10.04 -3.43
CA LEU A 79 1.15 9.72 -2.43
C LEU A 79 1.15 8.21 -2.12
N THR A 80 1.06 7.37 -3.15
CA THR A 80 1.10 5.91 -2.99
C THR A 80 2.43 5.45 -2.38
N THR A 81 3.56 6.03 -2.82
CA THR A 81 4.89 5.70 -2.27
C THR A 81 4.98 6.03 -0.77
N ARG A 82 4.48 7.19 -0.36
CA ARG A 82 4.44 7.58 1.07
C ARG A 82 3.52 6.67 1.87
N PHE A 83 2.36 6.31 1.33
CA PHE A 83 1.42 5.38 1.95
C PHE A 83 2.04 4.02 2.21
N LEU A 84 2.75 3.46 1.22
CA LEU A 84 3.49 2.21 1.38
C LEU A 84 4.56 2.30 2.47
N GLY A 85 5.23 3.45 2.59
CA GLY A 85 6.17 3.72 3.70
C GLY A 85 5.49 3.71 5.08
N VAL A 86 4.27 4.28 5.18
CA VAL A 86 3.48 4.24 6.42
C VAL A 86 3.11 2.80 6.77
N LEU A 87 2.66 1.99 5.81
CA LEU A 87 2.36 0.57 6.04
C LEU A 87 3.59 -0.20 6.51
N ALA A 88 4.75 0.02 5.87
CA ALA A 88 6.01 -0.62 6.25
C ALA A 88 6.41 -0.28 7.69
N ASN A 89 6.33 1.00 8.07
CA ASN A 89 6.69 1.44 9.40
C ASN A 89 5.77 0.87 10.49
N ASN A 90 4.50 0.64 10.15
CA ASN A 90 3.51 0.09 11.09
C ASN A 90 3.40 -1.45 11.07
N ARG A 91 4.25 -2.16 10.29
CA ARG A 91 4.15 -3.61 10.04
C ARG A 91 2.79 -4.04 9.46
N ARG A 92 2.28 -3.26 8.51
CA ARG A 92 0.97 -3.44 7.87
C ARG A 92 1.05 -3.73 6.37
N LEU A 93 2.23 -4.09 5.86
CA LEU A 93 2.41 -4.42 4.44
C LEU A 93 1.82 -5.77 4.04
N GLY A 94 1.58 -6.66 5.00
CA GLY A 94 1.05 -8.01 4.78
C GLY A 94 -0.40 -8.20 5.21
N ASP A 95 -1.05 -7.13 5.67
CA ASP A 95 -2.44 -7.13 6.15
C ASP A 95 -3.42 -6.76 5.03
#